data_AF-A0A6P1NX39-F1
#
_entry.id   AF-A0A6P1NX39-F1
#
_cell.length_a   1.000
_cell.length_b   1.000
_cell.length_c   1.000
_cell.angle_alpha   90.00
_cell.angle_beta   90.00
_cell.angle_gamma   90.00
#
_symmetry.space_group_name_H-M   'P 1'
#
loop_
_entity.id
_entity.type
_entity.pdbx_description
1 polymer ?
#
loop_
_entity_poly.entity_id
_entity_poly.type
_entity_poly.pdbx_seq_one_letter_code
_entity_poly.pdbx_strand_id
1 'polypeptide(L)'
;MFEVVGWIVSGIIAYFFFKPYWKHPVTRKKLIKGFLILFPLAVLFSFIGSYLINAGQPESFNEGVELVKQNLDVKNKIGGFKSLHFNQNDLPKDSDNPAKLRFELEGQEGRVLIECLVIKEGDDNWKVAEIIKDSLVEKY
;
A
#
# COMPACT_ATOMS: atom_id res chain seq x y z
N MET A 1 18.53 1.37 -1.44
CA MET A 1 19.71 1.49 -0.54
C MET A 1 19.31 1.96 0.86
N PHE A 2 18.43 2.97 1.01
CA PHE A 2 17.95 3.46 2.31
C PHE A 2 17.22 2.43 3.17
N GLU A 3 16.45 1.53 2.57
CA GLU A 3 15.73 0.47 3.32
C GLU A 3 16.70 -0.45 4.06
N VAL A 4 17.74 -0.96 3.37
CA VAL A 4 18.75 -1.87 3.95
C VAL A 4 19.47 -1.20 5.13
N VAL A 5 19.80 0.08 5.01
CA VAL A 5 20.40 0.86 6.11
C VAL A 5 19.44 0.95 7.29
N GLY A 6 18.15 1.18 7.03
CA GLY A 6 17.10 1.20 8.07
C GLY A 6 16.98 -0.12 8.83
N TRP A 7 17.04 -1.26 8.14
CA TRP A 7 17.03 -2.58 8.75
C TRP A 7 18.25 -2.81 9.66
N ILE A 8 19.45 -2.42 9.20
CA ILE A 8 20.69 -2.57 9.97
C ILE A 8 20.66 -1.69 11.23
N VAL A 9 20.27 -0.42 11.10
CA VAL A 9 20.17 0.51 12.24
C VAL A 9 19.15 0.03 13.26
N SER A 10 17.98 -0.41 12.80
CA SER A 10 16.93 -0.97 13.67
C SER A 10 17.41 -2.21 14.41
N GLY A 11 18.15 -3.09 13.74
CA GLY A 11 18.75 -4.28 14.35
C GLY A 11 19.76 -3.95 15.45
N ILE A 12 20.62 -2.95 15.22
CA ILE A 12 21.61 -2.49 16.21
C ILE A 12 20.91 -1.90 17.44
N ILE A 13 19.91 -1.02 17.24
CA ILE A 13 19.14 -0.40 18.33
C ILE A 13 18.42 -1.49 19.14
N ALA A 14 17.73 -2.40 18.46
CA ALA A 14 17.04 -3.52 19.11
C ALA A 14 18.02 -4.38 19.94
N TYR A 15 19.20 -4.70 19.39
CA TYR A 15 20.23 -5.45 20.10
C TYR A 15 20.66 -4.73 21.40
N PHE A 16 20.97 -3.44 21.34
CA PHE A 16 21.35 -2.68 22.54
C PHE A 16 20.22 -2.57 23.56
N PHE A 17 18.97 -2.50 23.11
CA PHE A 17 17.81 -2.47 23.99
C PHE A 17 17.58 -3.81 24.69
N PHE A 18 17.81 -4.94 24.02
CA PHE A 18 17.60 -6.29 24.56
C PHE A 18 18.81 -6.86 25.31
N LYS A 19 20.02 -6.40 25.01
CA LYS A 19 21.29 -6.84 25.62
C LYS A 19 21.30 -6.83 27.18
N PRO A 20 20.75 -5.81 27.88
CA PRO A 20 20.69 -5.80 29.34
C PRO A 20 19.84 -6.94 29.90
N TYR A 21 18.76 -7.29 29.20
CA TYR A 21 17.75 -8.25 29.66
C TYR A 21 18.15 -9.71 29.41
N TRP A 22 19.13 -9.97 28.55
CA TRP A 22 19.65 -11.30 28.25
C TRP A 22 20.59 -11.87 29.32
N LYS A 23 21.19 -11.01 30.16
CA LYS A 23 22.17 -11.44 31.19
C LYS A 23 21.56 -12.19 32.36
N HIS A 24 20.28 -11.96 32.69
CA HIS A 24 19.61 -12.65 33.79
C HIS A 24 18.53 -13.62 33.26
N PRO A 25 18.54 -14.90 33.69
CA PRO A 25 17.60 -15.90 33.18
C PRO A 25 16.13 -15.56 33.49
N VAL A 26 15.87 -14.85 34.60
CA VAL A 26 14.53 -14.43 35.03
C VAL A 26 13.96 -13.34 34.12
N THR A 27 14.74 -12.30 33.78
CA THR A 27 14.30 -11.24 32.86
C THR A 27 14.19 -11.76 31.44
N ARG A 28 15.09 -12.64 31.00
CA ARG A 28 15.02 -13.28 29.67
C ARG A 28 13.70 -14.02 29.48
N LYS A 29 13.26 -14.80 30.47
CA LYS A 29 11.99 -15.53 30.41
C LYS A 29 10.78 -14.58 30.34
N LYS A 30 10.78 -13.50 31.12
CA LYS A 30 9.72 -12.47 31.07
C LYS A 30 9.67 -11.78 29.71
N LEU A 31 10.84 -11.47 29.13
CA LEU A 31 10.94 -10.78 27.87
C LEU A 31 10.50 -11.65 26.69
N ILE A 32 10.91 -12.93 26.65
CA ILE A 32 10.42 -13.89 25.65
C ILE A 32 8.90 -14.05 25.77
N LYS A 33 8.37 -14.18 26.99
CA LYS A 33 6.91 -14.29 27.21
C LYS A 33 6.16 -13.03 26.75
N GLY A 34 6.71 -11.85 27.03
CA GLY A 34 6.17 -10.58 26.55
C GLY A 34 6.19 -10.46 25.03
N PHE A 35 7.30 -10.84 24.39
CA PHE A 35 7.44 -10.86 22.93
C PHE A 35 6.44 -11.82 22.29
N LEU A 36 6.28 -13.03 22.84
CA LEU A 36 5.31 -14.02 22.34
C LEU A 36 3.85 -13.55 22.44
N ILE A 37 3.54 -12.58 23.30
CA ILE A 37 2.19 -12.00 23.42
C ILE A 37 2.07 -10.75 22.53
N LEU A 38 3.08 -9.87 22.54
CA LEU A 38 3.06 -8.62 21.78
C LEU A 38 3.16 -8.86 20.27
N PHE A 39 3.93 -9.87 19.84
CA PHE A 39 4.07 -10.20 18.42
C PHE A 39 2.74 -10.57 17.75
N PRO A 40 1.95 -11.55 18.23
CA PRO A 40 0.67 -11.86 17.63
C PRO A 40 -0.32 -10.70 17.73
N LEU A 41 -0.30 -9.91 18.80
CA LEU A 41 -1.09 -8.68 18.91
C LEU A 41 -0.72 -7.68 17.81
N ALA A 42 0.57 -7.42 17.59
CA ALA A 42 1.04 -6.51 16.55
C ALA A 42 0.63 -6.99 15.14
N VAL A 43 0.74 -8.31 14.89
CA VAL A 43 0.26 -8.91 13.65
C VAL A 43 -1.25 -8.67 13.49
N LEU A 44 -2.03 -8.92 14.54
CA LEU A 44 -3.49 -8.73 14.52
C LEU A 44 -3.88 -7.27 14.27
N PHE A 45 -3.23 -6.31 14.94
CA PHE A 45 -3.42 -4.88 14.70
C PHE A 45 -3.02 -4.46 13.29
N SER A 46 -1.95 -5.04 12.72
CA SER A 46 -1.56 -4.80 11.34
C SER A 46 -2.62 -5.27 10.35
N PHE A 47 -3.22 -6.44 10.60
CA PHE A 47 -4.32 -6.96 9.78
C PHE A 47 -5.56 -6.07 9.86
N ILE A 48 -5.97 -5.68 11.08
CA ILE A 48 -7.13 -4.79 11.29
C ILE A 48 -6.89 -3.43 10.63
N GLY A 49 -5.70 -2.85 10.80
CA GLY A 49 -5.35 -1.56 10.20
C GLY A 49 -5.42 -1.62 8.68
N SER A 50 -4.85 -2.65 8.06
CA SER A 50 -4.95 -2.87 6.61
C SER A 50 -6.41 -3.03 6.15
N TYR A 51 -7.21 -3.80 6.90
CA TYR A 51 -8.63 -3.99 6.60
C TYR A 51 -9.42 -2.68 6.66
N LEU A 52 -9.23 -1.86 7.69
CA LEU A 52 -9.92 -0.57 7.83
C LEU A 52 -9.54 0.42 6.71
N ILE A 53 -8.28 0.42 6.27
CA ILE A 53 -7.82 1.27 5.16
C ILE A 53 -8.46 0.83 3.84
N ASN A 54 -8.61 -0.47 3.62
CA ASN A 54 -9.23 -1.01 2.41
C ASN A 54 -10.77 -0.86 2.44
N ALA A 55 -11.39 -1.00 3.61
CA ALA A 55 -12.84 -0.83 3.78
C ALA A 55 -13.31 0.61 3.58
N GLY A 56 -12.43 1.60 3.76
CA GLY A 56 -12.73 3.00 3.48
C GLY A 56 -12.61 3.40 2.01
N GLN A 57 -12.17 2.49 1.13
CA GLN A 57 -12.03 2.76 -0.30
C GLN A 57 -13.27 2.27 -1.04
N PRO A 58 -13.89 3.11 -1.90
CA PRO A 58 -15.03 2.72 -2.71
C PRO A 58 -14.60 1.63 -3.69
N GLU A 59 -15.50 0.68 -3.97
CA GLU A 59 -15.23 -0.46 -4.87
C GLU A 59 -14.78 0.00 -6.26
N SER A 60 -15.39 1.08 -6.77
CA SER A 60 -15.05 1.71 -8.04
C SER A 60 -13.57 2.12 -8.14
N PHE A 61 -12.97 2.56 -7.04
CA PHE A 61 -11.56 2.92 -6.99
C PHE A 61 -10.67 1.69 -7.00
N ASN A 62 -10.98 0.67 -6.20
CA ASN A 62 -10.19 -0.56 -6.11
C ASN A 62 -10.13 -1.29 -7.46
N GLU A 63 -11.29 -1.49 -8.08
CA GLU A 63 -11.41 -2.13 -9.39
C GLU A 63 -10.77 -1.29 -10.49
N GLY A 64 -11.00 0.02 -10.50
CA GLY A 64 -10.41 0.92 -11.50
C GLY A 64 -8.89 0.97 -11.44
N VAL A 65 -8.31 0.98 -10.24
CA VAL A 65 -6.86 0.87 -10.05
C VAL A 65 -6.32 -0.45 -10.60
N GLU A 66 -7.01 -1.56 -10.34
CA GLU A 66 -6.58 -2.88 -10.79
C GLU A 66 -6.62 -3.00 -12.32
N LEU A 67 -7.67 -2.48 -12.96
CA LEU A 67 -7.78 -2.39 -14.41
C LEU A 67 -6.65 -1.55 -15.03
N VAL A 68 -6.29 -0.43 -14.40
CA VAL A 68 -5.19 0.43 -14.88
C VAL A 68 -3.82 -0.25 -14.70
N LYS A 69 -3.59 -1.00 -13.62
CA LYS A 69 -2.35 -1.78 -13.44
C LYS A 69 -2.15 -2.84 -14.52
N GLN A 70 -3.25 -3.39 -15.04
CA GLN A 70 -3.23 -4.39 -16.11
C GLN A 70 -3.05 -3.76 -17.50
N ASN A 71 -3.18 -2.44 -17.64
CA ASN A 71 -2.96 -1.74 -18.90
C ASN A 71 -1.48 -1.84 -19.33
N LEU A 72 -1.25 -2.31 -20.55
CA LEU A 72 0.10 -2.52 -21.10
C LEU A 72 0.91 -1.23 -21.20
N ASP A 73 0.29 -0.11 -21.58
CA ASP A 73 0.99 1.17 -21.74
C ASP A 73 1.48 1.69 -20.39
N VAL A 74 0.64 1.57 -19.36
CA VAL A 74 1.01 1.93 -17.98
C VAL A 74 2.12 1.02 -17.47
N LYS A 75 1.98 -0.30 -17.69
CA LYS A 75 2.99 -1.28 -17.28
C LYS A 75 4.35 -1.02 -17.94
N ASN A 76 4.35 -0.67 -19.22
CA ASN A 76 5.56 -0.31 -19.97
C ASN A 76 6.18 1.01 -19.48
N LYS A 77 5.38 1.95 -18.96
CA LYS A 77 5.89 3.21 -18.39
C LYS A 77 6.54 3.04 -17.02
N ILE A 78 6.03 2.12 -16.18
CA ILE A 78 6.50 1.96 -14.80
C ILE A 78 7.38 0.73 -14.57
N GLY A 79 7.53 -0.18 -15.54
CA GLY A 79 8.40 -1.38 -15.44
C GLY A 79 7.93 -2.45 -14.46
N GLY A 80 6.74 -2.30 -13.85
CA GLY A 80 6.16 -3.22 -12.88
C GLY A 80 5.69 -2.50 -11.60
N PHE A 81 4.49 -2.83 -11.13
CA PHE A 81 3.87 -2.16 -9.98
C PHE A 81 4.66 -2.38 -8.68
N LYS A 82 4.86 -1.30 -7.92
CA LYS A 82 5.52 -1.30 -6.61
C LYS A 82 4.62 -0.71 -5.53
N SER A 83 4.03 0.46 -5.78
CA SER A 83 3.15 1.11 -4.81
C SER A 83 2.11 2.00 -5.48
N LEU A 84 0.99 2.19 -4.78
CA LEU A 84 -0.11 3.08 -5.13
C LEU A 84 -0.12 4.24 -4.15
N HIS A 85 -0.20 5.47 -4.67
CA HIS A 85 -0.40 6.67 -3.85
C HIS A 85 -1.68 7.37 -4.31
N PHE A 86 -2.51 7.78 -3.36
CA PHE A 86 -3.74 8.53 -3.66
C PHE A 86 -4.09 9.45 -2.50
N ASN A 87 -4.85 10.49 -2.81
CA ASN A 87 -5.39 11.41 -1.81
C ASN A 87 -6.80 10.95 -1.43
N GLN A 88 -7.05 10.74 -0.14
CA GLN A 88 -8.38 10.32 0.33
C GLN A 88 -9.49 11.31 -0.02
N ASN A 89 -9.15 12.59 -0.19
CA ASN A 89 -10.11 13.62 -0.59
C ASN A 89 -10.49 13.54 -2.09
N ASP A 90 -9.69 12.84 -2.89
CA ASP A 90 -9.91 12.66 -4.33
C ASP A 90 -10.55 11.29 -4.66
N LEU A 91 -10.95 10.52 -3.63
CA LEU A 91 -11.70 9.28 -3.83
C LEU A 91 -13.12 9.58 -4.34
N PRO A 92 -13.64 8.78 -5.29
CA PRO A 92 -15.03 8.91 -5.72
C PRO A 92 -15.98 8.53 -4.58
N LYS A 93 -17.24 8.96 -4.68
CA LYS A 93 -18.30 8.46 -3.80
C LYS A 93 -18.84 7.13 -4.34
N ASP A 94 -19.40 6.30 -3.48
CA ASP A 94 -20.05 5.04 -3.89
C ASP A 94 -21.20 5.25 -4.89
N SER A 95 -21.82 6.44 -4.88
CA SER A 95 -22.88 6.82 -5.81
C SER A 95 -22.41 7.31 -7.18
N ASP A 96 -21.10 7.53 -7.37
CA ASP A 96 -20.59 8.15 -8.59
C ASP A 96 -20.51 7.13 -9.75
N ASN A 97 -21.18 7.42 -10.85
CA ASN A 97 -21.09 6.66 -12.10
C ASN A 97 -21.32 7.60 -13.31
N PRO A 98 -20.30 7.92 -14.13
CA PRO A 98 -18.90 7.48 -14.01
C PRO A 98 -18.21 7.98 -12.75
N ALA A 99 -17.43 7.12 -12.10
CA ALA A 99 -16.54 7.49 -11.01
C ALA A 99 -15.22 8.02 -11.57
N LYS A 100 -14.82 9.21 -11.12
CA LYS A 100 -13.54 9.81 -11.50
C LYS A 100 -12.47 9.42 -10.50
N LEU A 101 -11.39 8.81 -10.99
CA LEU A 101 -10.26 8.38 -10.19
C LEU A 101 -9.05 9.25 -10.48
N ARG A 102 -8.28 9.54 -9.43
CA ARG A 102 -6.98 10.20 -9.51
C ARG A 102 -6.02 9.54 -8.55
N PHE A 103 -4.96 8.94 -9.08
CA PHE A 103 -3.96 8.23 -8.28
C PHE A 103 -2.61 8.19 -8.99
N GLU A 104 -1.56 7.95 -8.23
CA GLU A 104 -0.21 7.75 -8.74
C GLU A 104 0.18 6.28 -8.62
N LEU A 105 0.68 5.72 -9.71
CA LEU A 105 1.30 4.40 -9.74
C LEU A 105 2.80 4.56 -9.79
N GLU A 106 3.49 3.99 -8.82
CA GLU A 106 4.94 3.88 -8.80
C GLU A 106 5.33 2.45 -9.16
N GLY A 107 6.30 2.34 -10.06
CA GLY A 107 6.95 1.09 -10.40
C GLY A 107 8.47 1.18 -10.37
N GLN A 108 9.11 0.17 -10.94
CA GLN A 108 10.58 0.04 -10.95
C GLN A 108 11.26 1.08 -11.84
N GLU A 109 10.63 1.48 -12.93
CA GLU A 109 11.21 2.37 -13.96
C GLU A 109 10.72 3.82 -13.86
N GLY A 110 9.71 4.08 -13.04
CA GLY A 110 9.20 5.43 -12.85
C GLY A 110 7.87 5.49 -12.13
N ARG A 111 7.33 6.72 -12.07
CA ARG A 111 6.04 7.05 -11.46
C ARG A 111 5.16 7.76 -12.46
N VAL A 112 3.90 7.36 -12.54
CA VAL A 112 2.89 7.98 -13.41
C VAL A 112 1.70 8.46 -12.59
N LEU A 113 1.20 9.65 -12.91
CA LEU A 113 -0.06 10.16 -12.42
C LEU A 113 -1.16 9.75 -13.41
N ILE A 114 -2.14 9.01 -12.92
CA ILE A 114 -3.29 8.54 -13.68
C ILE A 114 -4.52 9.33 -13.24
N GLU A 115 -5.23 9.88 -14.20
CA GLU A 115 -6.62 10.31 -14.05
C GLU A 115 -7.48 9.52 -15.03
N CYS A 116 -8.50 8.82 -14.55
CA CYS A 116 -9.37 8.01 -15.40
C CYS A 116 -10.83 8.05 -14.93
N LEU A 117 -11.73 7.66 -15.82
CA LEU A 117 -13.14 7.44 -15.55
C LEU A 117 -13.41 5.95 -15.59
N VAL A 118 -14.07 5.45 -14.55
CA VAL A 118 -14.61 4.09 -14.51
C VAL A 118 -16.13 4.14 -14.50
N ILE A 119 -16.74 3.28 -15.32
CA ILE A 119 -18.18 3.14 -15.44
C ILE A 119 -18.56 1.75 -14.96
N LYS A 120 -19.69 1.68 -14.26
CA LYS A 120 -20.30 0.41 -13.87
C LYS A 120 -21.17 -0.13 -15.02
N GLU A 121 -20.77 -1.24 -15.64
CA GLU A 121 -21.53 -1.99 -16.65
C GLU A 121 -22.26 -3.17 -15.99
N GLY A 122 -23.43 -2.91 -15.39
CA GLY A 122 -24.25 -3.93 -14.71
C GLY A 122 -23.96 -4.02 -13.21
N ASP A 123 -24.38 -5.12 -12.58
CA ASP A 123 -24.44 -5.17 -11.11
C ASP A 123 -23.06 -5.26 -10.42
N ASP A 124 -22.01 -5.79 -11.09
CA ASP A 124 -20.67 -5.96 -10.47
C ASP A 124 -19.47 -5.76 -11.42
N ASN A 125 -19.68 -5.31 -12.67
CA ASN A 125 -18.56 -5.14 -13.60
C ASN A 125 -18.20 -3.66 -13.77
N TRP A 126 -17.00 -3.29 -13.33
CA TRP A 126 -16.42 -1.97 -13.61
C TRP A 126 -15.54 -2.03 -14.87
N LYS A 127 -15.55 -0.96 -15.66
CA LYS A 127 -14.66 -0.80 -16.81
C LYS A 127 -14.06 0.59 -16.84
N VAL A 128 -12.80 0.68 -17.26
CA VAL A 128 -12.15 1.96 -17.55
C VAL A 128 -12.77 2.49 -18.84
N ALA A 129 -13.56 3.56 -18.72
CA ALA A 129 -14.22 4.20 -19.85
C ALA A 129 -13.24 5.10 -20.61
N GLU A 130 -12.42 5.84 -19.87
CA GLU A 130 -11.46 6.79 -20.44
C GLU A 130 -10.27 7.00 -19.50
N ILE A 131 -9.07 7.08 -20.07
CA ILE A 131 -7.89 7.60 -19.37
C ILE A 131 -7.76 9.07 -19.77
N ILE A 132 -8.10 9.96 -18.85
CA ILE A 132 -8.09 11.42 -19.06
C ILE A 132 -6.64 11.94 -19.10
N LYS A 133 -5.76 11.36 -18.26
CA LYS A 133 -4.37 11.81 -18.14
C LYS A 133 -3.47 10.67 -17.67
N ASP A 134 -2.33 10.51 -18.32
CA ASP A 134 -1.30 9.53 -17.99
C ASP A 134 0.11 10.15 -18.04
N SER A 135 0.33 11.14 -17.17
CA SER A 135 1.58 11.90 -17.12
C SER A 135 2.67 11.12 -16.39
N LEU A 136 3.81 10.92 -17.04
CA LEU A 136 5.02 10.49 -16.34
C LEU A 136 5.44 11.62 -15.38
N VAL A 137 5.48 11.31 -14.10
CA VAL A 137 5.89 12.25 -13.04
C VAL A 137 7.40 12.18 -12.89
N GLU A 138 7.96 10.97 -12.89
CA GLU A 138 9.38 10.74 -12.68
C GLU A 138 9.83 9.44 -13.38
N LYS A 139 11.05 9.42 -13.91
CA LYS A 139 11.67 8.23 -14.51
C LYS A 139 12.96 7.93 -13.74
N TYR A 140 13.17 6.67 -13.38
CA TYR A 140 14.33 6.20 -12.64
C TYR A 140 15.45 5.69 -13.55
#